data_AF-A0A383BAH4-F1
#
_entry.id   AF-A0A383BAH4-F1
#
_cell.length_a   1.000
_cell.length_b   1.000
_cell.length_c   1.000
_cell.angle_alpha   90.00
_cell.angle_beta   90.00
_cell.angle_gamma   90.00
#
_symmetry.space_group_name_H-M   'P 1'
#
loop_
_entity.id
_entity.type
_entity.pdbx_description
1 polymer ?
#
loop_
_entity_poly.entity_id
_entity_poly.type
_entity_poly.pdbx_seq_one_letter_code
_entity_poly.pdbx_strand_id
1 'polypeptide(L)'
;KARGEGATVQSAMLESDDGLIWRTRTLFQEVRGDETAFRFGPKGDILAIGRRGGDKAQLLKSKPPYIQWDRCEMDRYIGGPLLTKWGDRHVAGGRKSGAAFVGKRGPKTALYWLNPEAKNEKDLLTEFVELPSNGDTSYPGFVELSPTRAAVSWYSSHEKDSKGKPITAIYMADLQVVK
;
A
#
# COMPACT_ATOMS: atom_id res chain seq x y z
N LYS A 1 9.22 -15.83 3.72
CA LYS A 1 7.77 -15.99 3.45
C LYS A 1 7.08 -14.75 4.00
N ALA A 2 6.25 -14.05 3.23
CA ALA A 2 5.47 -12.93 3.77
C ALA A 2 4.59 -13.49 4.90
N ARG A 3 4.69 -12.92 6.11
CA ARG A 3 3.86 -13.27 7.25
C ARG A 3 2.64 -12.37 7.22
N GLY A 4 1.46 -12.91 7.37
CA GLY A 4 0.24 -12.13 7.33
C GLY A 4 -0.81 -12.79 8.19
N GLU A 5 -1.97 -12.13 8.29
CA GLU A 5 -3.08 -12.63 9.07
C GLU A 5 -3.62 -13.96 8.51
N GLY A 6 -4.29 -14.73 9.37
CA GLY A 6 -4.86 -16.03 9.02
C GLY A 6 -5.89 -15.95 7.90
N ALA A 7 -6.13 -17.06 7.18
CA ALA A 7 -7.04 -17.06 6.04
C ALA A 7 -8.50 -16.71 6.39
N THR A 8 -8.89 -16.93 7.64
CA THR A 8 -10.23 -16.65 8.19
C THR A 8 -10.36 -15.23 8.77
N VAL A 9 -9.28 -14.45 8.81
CA VAL A 9 -9.32 -13.07 9.33
C VAL A 9 -10.09 -12.18 8.36
N GLN A 10 -10.84 -11.23 8.91
CA GLN A 10 -11.62 -10.24 8.17
C GLN A 10 -11.15 -8.84 8.54
N SER A 11 -11.22 -7.90 7.60
CA SER A 11 -10.93 -6.49 7.87
C SER A 11 -12.22 -5.74 8.17
N ALA A 12 -12.27 -5.10 9.34
CA ALA A 12 -13.37 -4.26 9.77
C ALA A 12 -13.06 -2.78 9.56
N MET A 13 -14.02 -2.04 9.01
CA MET A 13 -14.00 -0.57 9.03
C MET A 13 -14.68 -0.12 10.32
N LEU A 14 -14.00 0.73 11.08
CA LEU A 14 -14.56 1.37 12.26
C LEU A 14 -14.89 2.83 11.94
N GLU A 15 -15.94 3.36 12.55
CA GLU A 15 -16.33 4.77 12.44
C GLU A 15 -16.53 5.38 13.83
N SER A 16 -16.31 6.69 13.92
CA SER A 16 -16.46 7.48 15.12
C SER A 16 -16.75 8.94 14.75
N ASP A 17 -17.65 9.56 15.50
CA ASP A 17 -17.99 10.99 15.35
C ASP A 17 -17.14 11.88 16.27
N ASP A 18 -16.47 11.30 17.28
CA ASP A 18 -15.72 12.01 18.31
C ASP A 18 -14.24 11.57 18.43
N GLY A 19 -13.85 10.51 17.72
CA GLY A 19 -12.54 9.88 17.82
C GLY A 19 -12.30 9.06 19.09
N LEU A 20 -13.28 8.99 20.00
CA LEU A 20 -13.20 8.32 21.30
C LEU A 20 -14.00 7.02 21.31
N ILE A 21 -15.23 7.06 20.81
CA ILE A 21 -16.13 5.90 20.73
C ILE A 21 -16.17 5.42 19.29
N TRP A 22 -15.71 4.18 19.09
CA TRP A 22 -15.64 3.55 17.78
C TRP A 22 -16.70 2.45 17.66
N ARG A 23 -17.35 2.39 16.51
CA ARG A 23 -18.34 1.35 16.16
C ARG A 23 -17.93 0.66 14.87
N THR A 24 -18.20 -0.63 14.77
CA THR A 24 -18.01 -1.35 13.51
C THR A 24 -19.02 -0.85 12.48
N ARG A 25 -18.52 -0.32 11.36
CA ARG A 25 -19.34 0.12 10.24
C ARG A 25 -19.64 -1.03 9.28
N THR A 26 -18.61 -1.76 8.89
CA THR A 26 -18.74 -2.86 7.91
C THR A 26 -17.52 -3.78 7.97
N LEU A 27 -17.66 -4.98 7.40
CA LEU A 27 -16.55 -5.86 7.07
C LEU A 27 -16.27 -5.73 5.57
N PHE A 28 -15.07 -5.26 5.21
CA PHE A 28 -14.77 -4.89 3.83
C PHE A 28 -13.79 -5.85 3.14
N GLN A 29 -13.00 -6.61 3.88
CA GLN A 29 -12.34 -7.83 3.38
C GLN A 29 -12.87 -9.01 4.18
N GLU A 30 -13.71 -9.82 3.56
CA GLU A 30 -14.45 -10.90 4.24
C GLU A 30 -13.61 -12.15 4.50
N VAL A 31 -12.43 -12.24 3.88
CA VAL A 31 -11.42 -13.29 4.08
C VAL A 31 -10.03 -12.70 3.85
N ARG A 32 -9.02 -13.27 4.52
CA ARG A 32 -7.62 -12.80 4.44
C ARG A 32 -7.51 -11.29 4.64
N GLY A 33 -8.32 -10.74 5.55
CA GLY A 33 -8.22 -9.34 5.95
C GLY A 33 -6.88 -9.07 6.61
N ASP A 34 -6.28 -7.94 6.27
CA ASP A 34 -4.96 -7.52 6.73
C ASP A 34 -4.87 -5.99 6.60
N GLU A 35 -3.66 -5.43 6.68
CA GLU A 35 -3.35 -4.01 6.54
C GLU A 35 -4.03 -3.36 5.33
N THR A 36 -4.67 -2.21 5.55
CA THR A 36 -5.40 -1.48 4.49
C THR A 36 -5.08 0.00 4.54
N ALA A 37 -4.81 0.60 3.37
CA ALA A 37 -4.71 2.04 3.20
C ALA A 37 -5.97 2.59 2.53
N PHE A 38 -6.73 3.41 3.26
CA PHE A 38 -7.91 4.11 2.73
C PHE A 38 -7.55 5.48 2.18
N ARG A 39 -8.23 5.86 1.09
CA ARG A 39 -8.30 7.23 0.58
C ARG A 39 -9.75 7.60 0.34
N PHE A 40 -10.23 8.60 1.06
CA PHE A 40 -11.56 9.17 0.87
C PHE A 40 -11.54 10.25 -0.21
N GLY A 41 -12.51 10.20 -1.11
CA GLY A 41 -12.77 11.23 -2.11
C GLY A 41 -13.64 12.35 -1.57
N PRO A 42 -13.80 13.45 -2.34
CA PRO A 42 -14.54 14.63 -1.91
C PRO A 42 -16.02 14.35 -1.60
N LYS A 43 -16.59 13.28 -2.17
CA LYS A 43 -17.99 12.86 -1.93
C LYS A 43 -18.08 11.73 -0.90
N GLY A 44 -16.99 11.43 -0.19
CA GLY A 44 -16.88 10.31 0.73
C GLY A 44 -16.66 8.96 0.03
N ASP A 45 -16.57 8.89 -1.30
CA ASP A 45 -16.20 7.66 -1.99
C ASP A 45 -14.84 7.13 -1.51
N ILE A 46 -14.74 5.83 -1.31
CA ILE A 46 -13.52 5.17 -0.84
C ILE A 46 -12.82 4.51 -2.02
N LEU A 47 -11.51 4.75 -2.10
CA LEU A 47 -10.55 3.90 -2.76
C LEU A 47 -9.62 3.33 -1.69
N ALA A 48 -9.34 2.03 -1.70
CA ALA A 48 -8.41 1.43 -0.75
C ALA A 48 -7.54 0.35 -1.38
N ILE A 49 -6.37 0.14 -0.79
CA ILE A 49 -5.51 -1.02 -1.07
C ILE A 49 -5.46 -1.87 0.18
N GLY A 50 -6.02 -3.07 0.09
CA GLY A 50 -6.01 -4.06 1.16
C GLY A 50 -4.96 -5.12 0.89
N ARG A 51 -4.04 -5.32 1.84
CA ARG A 51 -3.16 -6.47 1.89
C ARG A 51 -3.98 -7.73 2.16
N ARG A 52 -3.49 -8.89 1.72
CA ARG A 52 -4.16 -10.20 1.91
C ARG A 52 -3.24 -11.28 2.44
N GLY A 53 -2.59 -10.98 3.55
CA GLY A 53 -1.61 -11.86 4.16
C GLY A 53 -0.34 -12.00 3.33
N GLY A 54 -0.19 -13.13 2.64
CA GLY A 54 0.90 -13.41 1.69
C GLY A 54 0.46 -13.50 0.23
N ASP A 55 -0.82 -13.23 -0.04
CA ASP A 55 -1.44 -13.29 -1.36
C ASP A 55 -1.40 -11.93 -2.07
N LYS A 56 -1.86 -11.88 -3.32
CA LYS A 56 -2.04 -10.62 -4.06
C LYS A 56 -2.95 -9.64 -3.31
N ALA A 57 -2.59 -8.37 -3.36
CA ALA A 57 -3.37 -7.29 -2.75
C ALA A 57 -4.72 -7.10 -3.48
N GLN A 58 -5.63 -6.37 -2.86
CA GLN A 58 -6.93 -5.99 -3.44
C GLN A 58 -7.06 -4.48 -3.56
N LEU A 59 -7.58 -4.04 -4.70
CA LEU A 59 -8.21 -2.73 -4.84
C LEU A 59 -9.65 -2.84 -4.33
N LEU A 60 -10.00 -1.95 -3.40
CA LEU A 60 -11.30 -1.91 -2.75
C LEU A 60 -11.96 -0.57 -3.07
N LYS A 61 -13.24 -0.59 -3.45
CA LYS A 61 -14.03 0.62 -3.65
C LYS A 61 -15.35 0.54 -2.91
N SER A 62 -15.78 1.66 -2.36
CA SER A 62 -17.10 1.80 -1.76
C SER A 62 -17.58 3.24 -1.81
N LYS A 63 -18.86 3.47 -1.55
CA LYS A 63 -19.45 4.80 -1.38
C LYS A 63 -20.26 4.81 -0.10
N PRO A 64 -20.50 5.97 0.54
CA PRO A 64 -21.43 6.06 1.65
C PRO A 64 -22.76 5.37 1.27
N PRO A 65 -23.37 4.57 2.15
CA PRO A 65 -23.03 4.37 3.56
C PRO A 65 -21.96 3.29 3.86
N TYR A 66 -21.14 2.88 2.88
CA TYR A 66 -20.05 1.89 3.01
C TYR A 66 -20.52 0.44 3.26
N ILE A 67 -21.73 0.11 2.83
CA ILE A 67 -22.30 -1.23 3.04
C ILE A 67 -21.91 -2.17 1.89
N GLN A 68 -21.80 -1.65 0.67
CA GLN A 68 -21.46 -2.41 -0.53
C GLN A 68 -20.02 -2.12 -0.94
N TRP A 69 -19.26 -3.17 -1.28
CA TRP A 69 -17.84 -3.09 -1.60
C TRP A 69 -17.52 -3.81 -2.89
N ASP A 70 -16.93 -3.08 -3.83
CA ASP A 70 -16.28 -3.67 -4.99
C ASP A 70 -14.86 -4.09 -4.60
N ARG A 71 -14.48 -5.30 -5.01
CA ARG A 71 -13.18 -5.90 -4.67
C ARG A 71 -12.56 -6.45 -5.94
N CYS A 72 -11.39 -5.94 -6.30
CA CYS A 72 -10.64 -6.36 -7.46
C CYS A 72 -9.25 -6.85 -7.00
N GLU A 73 -8.89 -8.08 -7.35
CA GLU A 73 -7.54 -8.58 -7.10
C GLU A 73 -6.53 -7.84 -7.98
N MET A 74 -5.41 -7.44 -7.40
CA MET A 74 -4.28 -6.87 -8.14
C MET A 74 -3.38 -7.98 -8.68
N ASP A 75 -2.51 -7.68 -9.64
CA ASP A 75 -1.57 -8.67 -10.19
C ASP A 75 -0.44 -9.08 -9.21
N ARG A 76 -0.29 -8.39 -8.08
CA ARG A 76 0.87 -8.51 -7.18
C ARG A 76 0.54 -8.38 -5.71
N TYR A 77 1.49 -8.85 -4.90
CA TYR A 77 1.54 -8.59 -3.47
C TYR A 77 1.93 -7.12 -3.20
N ILE A 78 1.22 -6.48 -2.28
CA ILE A 78 1.58 -5.18 -1.70
C ILE A 78 1.49 -5.30 -0.18
N GLY A 79 2.64 -5.29 0.50
CA GLY A 79 2.70 -5.25 1.98
C GLY A 79 2.89 -3.83 2.49
N GLY A 80 2.40 -3.51 3.69
CA GLY A 80 2.43 -2.14 4.24
C GLY A 80 1.93 -1.11 3.23
N PRO A 81 0.67 -1.24 2.77
CA PRO A 81 0.16 -0.46 1.66
C PRO A 81 0.15 1.05 1.96
N LEU A 82 0.47 1.84 0.94
CA LEU A 82 0.27 3.27 0.85
C LEU A 82 -0.74 3.54 -0.26
N LEU A 83 -1.67 4.47 -0.04
CA LEU A 83 -2.51 5.03 -1.08
C LEU A 83 -2.71 6.53 -0.83
N THR A 84 -2.30 7.36 -1.78
CA THR A 84 -2.42 8.82 -1.67
C THR A 84 -2.60 9.49 -3.03
N LYS A 85 -2.75 10.82 -3.04
CA LYS A 85 -2.71 11.68 -4.23
C LYS A 85 -1.35 12.36 -4.35
N TRP A 86 -0.92 12.58 -5.58
CA TRP A 86 0.18 13.49 -5.91
C TRP A 86 -0.22 14.29 -7.15
N GLY A 87 -0.56 15.56 -6.95
CA GLY A 87 -1.34 16.32 -7.93
C GLY A 87 -2.63 15.58 -8.30
N ASP A 88 -2.88 15.41 -9.60
CA ASP A 88 -4.09 14.72 -10.07
C ASP A 88 -3.98 13.19 -10.07
N ARG A 89 -2.81 12.62 -9.79
CA ARG A 89 -2.52 11.18 -9.92
C ARG A 89 -2.68 10.45 -8.59
N HIS A 90 -3.07 9.18 -8.66
CA HIS A 90 -3.05 8.30 -7.49
C HIS A 90 -1.69 7.62 -7.38
N VAL A 91 -1.12 7.63 -6.18
CA VAL A 91 0.11 6.92 -5.84
C VAL A 91 -0.26 5.75 -4.94
N ALA A 92 0.13 4.56 -5.36
CA ALA A 92 0.13 3.37 -4.52
C ALA A 92 1.56 3.03 -4.13
N GLY A 93 1.76 2.37 -2.99
CA GLY A 93 3.09 1.95 -2.58
C GLY A 93 3.07 0.81 -1.59
N GLY A 94 4.23 0.19 -1.42
CA GLY A 94 4.43 -0.86 -0.42
C GLY A 94 5.55 -1.81 -0.80
N ARG A 95 5.66 -2.92 -0.06
CA ARG A 95 6.56 -4.01 -0.39
C ARG A 95 6.02 -4.81 -1.57
N LYS A 96 6.79 -4.91 -2.66
CA LYS A 96 6.63 -5.93 -3.68
C LYS A 96 7.48 -7.16 -3.37
N SER A 97 6.99 -8.34 -3.73
CA SER A 97 7.64 -9.63 -3.48
C SER A 97 7.31 -10.63 -4.59
N GLY A 98 8.01 -11.77 -4.60
CA GLY A 98 7.77 -12.85 -5.56
C GLY A 98 8.73 -12.84 -6.75
N ALA A 99 9.05 -14.04 -7.25
CA ALA A 99 10.07 -14.20 -8.29
C ALA A 99 9.76 -13.41 -9.58
N ALA A 100 8.48 -13.25 -9.92
CA ALA A 100 8.04 -12.49 -11.09
C ALA A 100 8.38 -10.98 -11.01
N PHE A 101 8.47 -10.40 -9.81
CA PHE A 101 8.69 -8.96 -9.62
C PHE A 101 10.11 -8.62 -9.16
N VAL A 102 10.72 -9.48 -8.35
CA VAL A 102 12.03 -9.21 -7.74
C VAL A 102 13.08 -10.29 -7.99
N GLY A 103 12.71 -11.40 -8.64
CA GLY A 103 13.63 -12.51 -8.90
C GLY A 103 14.31 -13.01 -7.62
N LYS A 104 15.64 -13.15 -7.67
CA LYS A 104 16.48 -13.54 -6.52
C LYS A 104 16.89 -12.37 -5.62
N ARG A 105 16.50 -11.13 -5.95
CA ARG A 105 16.93 -9.91 -5.23
C ARG A 105 16.28 -9.73 -3.86
N GLY A 106 15.25 -10.52 -3.56
CA GLY A 106 14.45 -10.39 -2.34
C GLY A 106 13.42 -9.27 -2.41
N PRO A 107 12.57 -9.10 -1.38
CA PRO A 107 11.54 -8.07 -1.34
C PRO A 107 12.10 -6.66 -1.52
N LYS A 108 11.32 -5.78 -2.16
CA LYS A 108 11.66 -4.38 -2.42
C LYS A 108 10.49 -3.48 -2.06
N THR A 109 10.78 -2.26 -1.60
CA THR A 109 9.76 -1.22 -1.47
C THR A 109 9.68 -0.44 -2.78
N ALA A 110 8.47 -0.22 -3.29
CA ALA A 110 8.23 0.45 -4.56
C ALA A 110 6.98 1.32 -4.50
N LEU A 111 6.91 2.32 -5.39
CA LEU A 111 5.73 3.15 -5.61
C LEU A 111 5.26 3.04 -7.07
N TYR A 112 3.96 3.23 -7.24
CA TYR A 112 3.23 3.00 -8.46
C TYR A 112 2.28 4.15 -8.75
N TRP A 113 2.12 4.48 -10.02
CA TRP A 113 0.94 5.18 -10.50
C TRP A 113 -0.22 4.19 -10.52
N LEU A 114 -1.27 4.51 -9.77
CA LEU A 114 -2.49 3.72 -9.74
C LEU A 114 -3.50 4.30 -10.73
N ASN A 115 -3.97 3.46 -11.66
CA ASN A 115 -5.11 3.74 -12.51
C ASN A 115 -6.34 3.01 -11.95
N PRO A 116 -7.16 3.66 -11.11
CA PRO A 116 -8.31 2.98 -10.50
C PRO A 116 -9.39 2.60 -11.53
N GLU A 117 -9.37 3.17 -12.73
CA GLU A 117 -10.37 2.92 -13.78
C GLU A 117 -9.95 1.85 -14.79
N ALA A 118 -8.78 1.24 -14.59
CA ALA A 118 -8.29 0.16 -15.44
C ALA A 118 -9.30 -1.01 -15.48
N LYS A 119 -9.40 -1.66 -16.64
CA LYS A 119 -10.33 -2.78 -16.88
C LYS A 119 -9.73 -4.15 -16.58
N ASN A 120 -8.42 -4.22 -16.37
CA ASN A 120 -7.71 -5.44 -16.03
C ASN A 120 -6.64 -5.15 -14.97
N GLU A 121 -6.24 -6.19 -14.25
CA GLU A 121 -5.27 -6.12 -13.14
C GLU A 121 -3.86 -5.66 -13.55
N LYS A 122 -3.47 -5.85 -14.81
CA LYS A 122 -2.14 -5.49 -15.32
C LYS A 122 -2.00 -3.99 -15.57
N ASP A 123 -3.10 -3.34 -15.92
CA ASP A 123 -3.17 -1.91 -16.21
C ASP A 123 -3.45 -1.06 -14.95
N LEU A 124 -3.69 -1.70 -13.80
CA LEU A 124 -3.94 -1.00 -12.53
C LEU A 124 -2.71 -0.24 -12.05
N LEU A 125 -1.50 -0.81 -12.19
CA LEU A 125 -0.29 -0.29 -11.55
C LEU A 125 0.85 -0.14 -12.56
N THR A 126 1.38 1.08 -12.69
CA THR A 126 2.64 1.34 -13.39
C THR A 126 3.70 1.72 -12.37
N GLU A 127 4.76 0.91 -12.23
CA GLU A 127 5.87 1.22 -11.32
C GLU A 127 6.62 2.45 -11.81
N PHE A 128 6.86 3.42 -10.93
CA PHE A 128 7.68 4.59 -11.25
C PHE A 128 8.94 4.70 -10.40
N VAL A 129 9.01 4.01 -9.26
CA VAL A 129 10.23 3.95 -8.45
C VAL A 129 10.30 2.64 -7.66
N GLU A 130 11.48 2.01 -7.69
CA GLU A 130 11.91 1.03 -6.71
C GLU A 130 12.88 1.73 -5.75
N LEU A 131 12.54 1.79 -4.46
CA LEU A 131 13.34 2.50 -3.46
C LEU A 131 14.54 1.65 -3.03
N PRO A 132 15.69 2.28 -2.69
CA PRO A 132 16.85 1.58 -2.12
C PRO A 132 16.45 0.75 -0.90
N SER A 133 16.37 -0.56 -1.08
CA SER A 133 15.79 -1.45 -0.08
C SER A 133 16.21 -2.90 -0.28
N ASN A 134 16.30 -3.63 0.83
CA ASN A 134 16.51 -5.08 0.87
C ASN A 134 16.20 -5.61 2.28
N GLY A 135 16.25 -6.94 2.42
CA GLY A 135 15.93 -7.61 3.68
C GLY A 135 14.45 -7.43 4.01
N ASP A 136 14.16 -7.01 5.24
CA ASP A 136 12.82 -6.57 5.63
C ASP A 136 12.66 -5.08 5.29
N THR A 137 11.64 -4.71 4.53
CA THR A 137 11.45 -3.35 4.02
C THR A 137 10.01 -3.10 3.62
N SER A 138 9.38 -1.99 4.01
CA SER A 138 8.00 -1.65 3.61
C SER A 138 7.57 -0.28 4.16
N TYR A 139 6.24 -0.06 4.27
CA TYR A 139 5.52 1.08 4.84
C TYR A 139 6.07 2.42 4.35
N PRO A 140 6.00 2.66 3.02
CA PRO A 140 6.37 3.96 2.53
C PRO A 140 5.40 5.02 3.06
N GLY A 141 5.95 6.08 3.67
CA GLY A 141 5.24 7.32 3.94
C GLY A 141 5.46 8.28 2.77
N PHE A 142 4.46 9.09 2.43
CA PHE A 142 4.54 10.01 1.29
C PHE A 142 3.90 11.35 1.64
N VAL A 143 4.63 12.44 1.37
CA VAL A 143 4.19 13.81 1.57
C VAL A 143 4.34 14.56 0.25
N GLU A 144 3.22 15.00 -0.32
CA GLU A 144 3.23 15.91 -1.47
C GLU A 144 3.76 17.29 -1.03
N LEU A 145 4.76 17.80 -1.75
CA LEU A 145 5.33 19.14 -1.56
C LEU A 145 4.87 20.11 -2.66
N SER A 146 4.59 19.57 -3.85
CA SER A 146 3.98 20.27 -4.99
C SER A 146 3.46 19.23 -5.99
N PRO A 147 2.73 19.63 -7.06
CA PRO A 147 2.27 18.70 -8.10
C PRO A 147 3.39 17.90 -8.80
N THR A 148 4.65 18.27 -8.60
CA THR A 148 5.83 17.60 -9.18
C THR A 148 6.92 17.28 -8.17
N ARG A 149 6.77 17.61 -6.88
CA ARG A 149 7.74 17.26 -5.82
C ARG A 149 7.06 16.59 -4.64
N ALA A 150 7.73 15.61 -4.05
CA ALA A 150 7.28 14.94 -2.84
C ALA A 150 8.47 14.50 -1.99
N ALA A 151 8.24 14.29 -0.70
CA ALA A 151 9.15 13.55 0.17
C ALA A 151 8.57 12.15 0.43
N VAL A 152 9.42 11.14 0.41
CA VAL A 152 9.06 9.75 0.72
C VAL A 152 9.95 9.24 1.83
N SER A 153 9.38 8.52 2.80
CA SER A 153 10.12 7.75 3.80
C SER A 153 9.77 6.27 3.70
N TRP A 154 10.67 5.37 4.10
CA TRP A 154 10.41 3.93 4.18
C TRP A 154 11.39 3.27 5.14
N TYR A 155 11.03 2.12 5.70
CA TYR A 155 12.01 1.33 6.45
C TYR A 155 12.72 0.32 5.56
N SER A 156 13.96 -0.01 5.88
CA SER A 156 14.67 -1.14 5.26
C SER A 156 15.78 -1.72 6.14
N SER A 157 16.03 -3.02 5.96
CA SER A 157 17.14 -3.74 6.59
C SER A 157 18.27 -4.14 5.64
N HIS A 158 18.63 -3.26 4.69
CA HIS A 158 19.68 -3.55 3.71
C HIS A 158 21.11 -3.25 4.20
N GLU A 159 21.24 -2.43 5.23
CA GLU A 159 22.52 -2.07 5.83
C GLU A 159 22.88 -3.00 7.00
N LYS A 160 24.13 -2.92 7.43
CA LYS A 160 24.69 -3.70 8.53
C LYS A 160 25.40 -2.78 9.52
N ASP A 161 25.41 -3.17 10.79
CA ASP A 161 26.24 -2.51 11.80
C ASP A 161 27.74 -2.84 11.59
N SER A 162 28.60 -2.26 12.43
CA SER A 162 30.05 -2.49 12.41
C SER A 162 30.47 -3.95 12.66
N LYS A 163 29.56 -4.80 13.16
CA LYS A 163 29.76 -6.24 13.36
C LYS A 163 29.17 -7.07 12.23
N GLY A 164 28.66 -6.44 11.16
CA GLY A 164 28.07 -7.11 10.02
C GLY A 164 26.66 -7.64 10.24
N LYS A 165 25.99 -7.30 11.36
CA LYS A 165 24.61 -7.70 11.63
C LYS A 165 23.64 -6.77 10.91
N PRO A 166 22.58 -7.28 10.25
CA PRO A 166 21.55 -6.42 9.65
C PRO A 166 20.93 -5.47 10.69
N ILE A 167 20.81 -4.21 10.33
CA ILE A 167 20.07 -3.19 11.08
C ILE A 167 18.81 -2.82 10.32
N THR A 168 17.78 -2.34 11.00
CA THR A 168 16.61 -1.73 10.35
C THR A 168 16.65 -0.22 10.60
N ALA A 169 16.61 0.56 9.54
CA ALA A 169 16.60 2.02 9.60
C ALA A 169 15.43 2.59 8.78
N ILE A 170 15.09 3.85 9.08
CA ILE A 170 14.18 4.64 8.26
C ILE A 170 15.03 5.49 7.30
N TYR A 171 14.69 5.44 6.03
CA TYR A 171 15.31 6.21 4.96
C TYR A 171 14.31 7.25 4.46
N MET A 172 14.82 8.32 3.86
CA MET A 172 14.02 9.36 3.25
C MET A 172 14.66 9.77 1.91
N ALA A 173 13.83 10.15 0.95
CA ALA A 173 14.26 10.71 -0.32
C ALA A 173 13.28 11.78 -0.81
N ASP A 174 13.81 12.73 -1.58
CA ASP A 174 13.00 13.65 -2.36
C ASP A 174 12.71 13.04 -3.74
N LEU A 175 11.46 13.13 -4.17
CA LEU A 175 11.00 12.70 -5.48
C LEU A 175 10.66 13.92 -6.32
N GLN A 176 11.00 13.85 -7.61
CA GLN A 176 10.63 14.86 -8.60
C GLN A 176 10.07 14.18 -9.86
N VAL A 177 8.90 14.63 -10.31
CA VAL A 177 8.41 14.29 -11.65
C VAL A 177 9.13 15.19 -12.65
N VAL A 178 10.01 14.59 -13.45
CA VAL A 178 10.69 15.28 -14.56
C VAL A 178 9.83 15.12 -15.82
N LYS A 179 9.72 16.19 -16.61
CA LYS A 179 9.03 16.18 -17.91
C LYS A 179 9.89 15.50 -18.97
#